data_AF-X1A5X1-F1
#
_entry.id   AF-X1A5X1-F1
#
_cell.length_a   1.000
_cell.length_b   1.000
_cell.length_c   1.000
_cell.angle_alpha   90.00
_cell.angle_beta   90.00
_cell.angle_gamma   90.00
#
_symmetry.space_group_name_H-M   'P 1'
#
loop_
_entity.id
_entity.type
_entity.pdbx_description
1 polymer ?
#
loop_
_entity_poly.entity_id
_entity_poly.type
_entity_poly.pdbx_seq_one_letter_code
_entity_poly.pdbx_strand_id
1 'polypeptide(L)' 'MLLPRWQKKVEVILISSLANEEVYKLFFTPMDNLAQAIDYAKGKYGEDFQAYILPSGNTVLPQLV' A
#
# COMPACT_ATOMS: atom_id res chain seq x y z
N MET A 1 -17.45 -9.53 12.86
CA MET A 1 -16.89 -8.75 11.74
C MET A 1 -15.57 -9.39 11.34
N LEU A 2 -15.52 -10.06 10.18
CA LEU A 2 -14.32 -10.78 9.72
C LEU A 2 -13.43 -9.82 8.95
N LEU A 3 -12.22 -9.58 9.44
CA LEU A 3 -11.22 -8.76 8.76
C LEU A 3 -10.60 -9.55 7.59
N PRO A 4 -10.24 -8.89 6.47
CA PRO A 4 -9.56 -9.55 5.34
C PRO A 4 -8.24 -10.22 5.78
N ARG A 5 -7.95 -11.42 5.24
CA ARG A 5 -6.77 -12.22 5.65
C ARG A 5 -5.43 -11.49 5.47
N TRP A 6 -5.33 -10.56 4.51
CA TRP A 6 -4.11 -9.82 4.23
C TRP A 6 -3.76 -8.79 5.31
N GLN A 7 -4.76 -8.24 6.01
CA GLN A 7 -4.57 -7.14 6.96
C GLN A 7 -3.68 -7.52 8.15
N LYS A 8 -3.62 -8.81 8.52
CA LYS A 8 -2.73 -9.29 9.59
C LYS A 8 -1.27 -9.37 9.17
N LYS A 9 -0.95 -9.21 7.89
CA LYS A 9 0.38 -9.48 7.33
C LYS A 9 0.97 -8.29 6.59
N VAL A 10 0.14 -7.45 5.99
CA VAL A 10 0.59 -6.29 5.21
C VAL A 10 -0.28 -5.09 5.51
N GLU A 11 0.37 -3.93 5.55
CA GLU A 11 -0.29 -2.64 5.44
C GLU A 11 -0.47 -2.30 3.97
N VAL A 12 -1.58 -1.65 3.63
CA VAL A 12 -1.83 -1.19 2.26
C VAL A 12 -2.14 0.29 2.30
N ILE A 13 -1.31 1.05 1.59
CA ILE A 13 -1.50 2.48 1.33
C ILE A 13 -2.28 2.61 0.02
N LEU A 14 -3.32 3.44 0.01
CA LEU A 14 -4.12 3.72 -1.17
C LEU A 14 -4.02 5.20 -1.55
N ILE A 15 -3.47 5.48 -2.73
CA ILE A 15 -3.50 6.80 -3.36
C ILE A 15 -4.66 6.80 -4.36
N SER A 16 -5.70 7.58 -4.09
CA SER A 16 -6.90 7.65 -4.93
C SER A 16 -7.67 8.94 -4.67
N SER A 17 -8.67 9.23 -5.50
CA SER A 17 -9.60 10.34 -5.30
C SER A 17 -10.77 10.01 -4.36
N LEU A 18 -10.76 8.85 -3.69
CA LEU A 18 -11.81 8.47 -2.73
C LEU A 18 -11.72 9.35 -1.47
N ALA A 19 -12.84 9.53 -0.78
CA ALA A 19 -12.80 10.21 0.51
C ALA A 19 -12.05 9.35 1.52
N ASN A 20 -11.24 9.97 2.38
CA ASN A 20 -10.43 9.28 3.38
C ASN A 20 -11.28 8.32 4.25
N GLU A 21 -12.51 8.71 4.59
CA GLU A 21 -13.44 7.86 5.33
C GLU A 21 -13.78 6.55 4.63
N GLU A 22 -13.89 6.55 3.30
CA GLU A 22 -14.13 5.34 2.50
C GLU A 22 -12.90 4.45 2.48
N VAL A 23 -11.71 5.04 2.33
CA VAL A 23 -10.43 4.32 2.34
C VAL A 23 -10.21 3.61 3.68
N TYR A 24 -10.50 4.27 4.80
CA TYR A 24 -10.41 3.66 6.12
C TYR A 24 -11.41 2.51 6.32
N LYS A 25 -12.64 2.63 5.78
CA LYS A 25 -13.64 1.53 5.80
C LYS A 25 -13.15 0.29 5.04
N LEU A 26 -12.27 0.47 4.05
CA LEU A 26 -11.60 -0.61 3.30
C LEU A 26 -10.33 -1.14 3.99
N PHE A 27 -10.02 -0.66 5.20
CA PHE A 27 -8.83 -1.02 5.97
C PHE A 27 -7.49 -0.60 5.35
N PHE A 28 -7.51 0.43 4.52
CA PHE A 28 -6.32 1.01 3.90
C PHE A 28 -5.93 2.34 4.56
N THR A 29 -4.67 2.74 4.37
CA THR A 29 -4.15 4.05 4.78
C THR A 29 -4.19 5.00 3.58
N PRO A 30 -5.01 6.08 3.58
CA PRO A 30 -5.04 7.03 2.47
C PRO A 30 -3.78 7.90 2.46
N MET A 31 -3.29 8.21 1.27
CA MET A 31 -2.24 9.21 1.03
C MET A 31 -2.52 9.98 -0.25
N ASP A 32 -2.06 11.22 -0.31
CA ASP A 32 -2.40 12.16 -1.38
C ASP A 32 -1.62 11.87 -2.68
N ASN A 33 -0.39 11.39 -2.56
CA ASN A 33 0.49 11.18 -3.70
C ASN A 33 1.63 10.19 -3.40
N LEU A 34 2.36 9.82 -4.47
CA LEU A 34 3.45 8.85 -4.39
C LEU A 34 4.63 9.35 -3.56
N ALA A 35 4.94 10.65 -3.57
CA ALA A 35 6.06 11.20 -2.80
C ALA A 35 5.81 11.02 -1.29
N GLN A 36 4.60 11.35 -0.82
CA GLN A 36 4.20 11.11 0.57
C GLN A 36 4.29 9.63 0.96
N ALA A 37 3.86 8.73 0.08
CA ALA A 37 3.95 7.29 0.33
C ALA A 37 5.39 6.77 0.40
N ILE A 38 6.28 7.31 -0.42
CA ILE A 38 7.71 6.99 -0.38
C ILE A 38 8.34 7.53 0.90
N ASP A 39 8.06 8.78 1.29
CA ASP A 39 8.59 9.38 2.53
C ASP A 39 8.12 8.60 3.76
N TYR A 40 6.86 8.15 3.77
CA TYR A 40 6.34 7.27 4.81
C TYR A 40 7.10 5.94 4.85
N ALA A 41 7.31 5.30 3.70
CA ALA A 41 8.03 4.03 3.62
C ALA A 41 9.48 4.18 4.11
N LYS A 42 10.16 5.26 3.74
CA LYS A 42 11.51 5.59 4.22
C LYS A 42 11.56 5.78 5.73
N GLY A 43 10.63 6.55 6.29
CA GLY A 43 10.54 6.75 7.73
C GLY A 43 10.31 5.44 8.50
N LYS A 44 9.62 4.47 7.89
CA LYS A 44 9.28 3.18 8.52
C LYS A 44 10.34 2.09 8.35
N TYR A 45 10.98 2.03 7.18
CA TYR A 45 11.88 0.92 6.80
C TYR A 45 13.35 1.35 6.61
N GLY A 46 13.65 2.65 6.71
CA GLY A 46 14.98 3.23 6.50
C GLY A 46 15.16 3.80 5.09
N GLU A 47 16.16 4.67 4.91
CA GLU A 47 16.43 5.35 3.63
C GLU A 47 16.83 4.38 2.51
N ASP A 48 17.49 3.27 2.84
CA ASP A 48 18.02 2.27 1.88
C ASP A 48 17.03 1.13 1.59
N PHE A 49 15.74 1.32 1.91
CA PHE A 49 14.72 0.29 1.68
C PHE A 49 14.69 -0.13 0.20
N GLN A 50 14.48 -1.43 -0.02
CA GLN A 50 14.35 -1.98 -1.36
C GLN A 50 12.86 -2.21 -1.67
N ALA A 51 12.46 -1.97 -2.91
CA ALA A 51 11.10 -2.14 -3.34
C ALA A 51 11.03 -2.73 -4.76
N TYR A 52 9.96 -3.49 -5.00
CA TYR A 52 9.57 -3.91 -6.34
C TYR A 52 8.58 -2.89 -6.90
N ILE A 53 8.84 -2.43 -8.13
CA ILE A 53 7.92 -1.57 -8.87
C ILE A 53 7.19 -2.43 -9.89
N LEU A 54 5.85 -2.49 -9.78
CA LEU A 54 4.97 -3.12 -10.75
C LEU A 54 4.11 -2.04 -11.41
N PRO A 55 4.53 -1.44 -12.54
CA PRO A 55 3.82 -0.32 -13.16
C PRO A 55 2.37 -0.66 -13.54
N SER A 56 2.09 -1.93 -13.85
CA SER A 56 0.74 -2.43 -14.15
C SER A 56 0.50 -3.75 -13.43
N GLY A 57 0.29 -3.67 -12.11
CA GLY A 57 0.13 -4.83 -11.22
C GLY A 57 -1.03 -5.77 -11.56
N ASN A 58 -2.01 -5.32 -12.35
CA ASN A 58 -3.14 -6.13 -12.83
C ASN A 58 -2.80 -7.05 -14.01
N THR A 59 -1.65 -6.86 -14.67
CA THR A 59 -1.24 -7.63 -15.87
C THR A 59 -0.19 -8.70 -15.57
N VAL A 60 0.24 -8.81 -14.32
CA VAL A 60 1.37 -9.66 -13.91
C VAL A 60 0.91 -10.67 -12.87
N LEU A 61 1.45 -11.89 -12.93
CA LEU A 61 1.30 -12.91 -11.90
C LEU A 61 2.64 -13.12 -11.18
N PRO A 62 2.85 -12.56 -9.98
CA PRO A 62 4.04 -12.82 -9.19
C PRO A 62 4.12 -14.30 -8.78
N GLN A 63 5.29 -14.92 -8.92
CA GLN A 63 5.56 -16.28 -8.45
C GLN A 63 6.67 -16.26 -7.40
N LEU A 64 6.46 -17.01 -6.32
CA LEU A 64 7.52 -17.38 -5.39
C LEU A 64 8.29 -18.53 -6.05
N VAL A 65 9.53 -18.29 -6.46
CA VAL A 65 10.42 -19.34 -6.96
C VAL A 65 11.02 -20.09 -5.77
#